data_AF-A0A6S7KTG1-F1
#
_entry.id   AF-A0A6S7KTG1-F1
#
_cell.length_a   1.000
_cell.length_b   1.000
_cell.length_c   1.000
_cell.angle_alpha   90.00
_cell.angle_beta   90.00
_cell.angle_gamma   90.00
#
_symmetry.space_group_name_H-M   'P 1'
#
loop_
_entity.id
_entity.type
_entity.pdbx_description
1 polymer ?
#
loop_
_entity_poly.entity_id
_entity_poly.type
_entity_poly.pdbx_seq_one_letter_code
_entity_poly.pdbx_strand_id
1 'polypeptide(L)'
;MAEYDAWKKEQMKSCPDNHRGAKESCIKPGDTVLLKQPKENKFSAPYNPHPFVVEKKKGTMVTAKNDSKVVTRNSSQFKVISTKSAKHNDKEVEPKVPRPSNPQEQKTLQQRPKRNVRQPARFADYVNYEPM
;
A
#
# COMPACT_ATOMS: atom_id res chain seq x y z
N MET A 1 39.94 -11.49 -13.38
CA MET A 1 39.48 -11.31 -11.98
C MET A 1 38.24 -10.41 -11.89
N ALA A 2 38.23 -9.23 -12.54
CA ALA A 2 37.09 -8.31 -12.51
C ALA A 2 35.78 -8.87 -13.12
N GLU A 3 35.86 -9.65 -14.20
CA GLU A 3 34.67 -10.21 -14.87
C GLU A 3 33.91 -11.23 -14.00
N TYR A 4 34.64 -12.09 -13.29
CA TYR A 4 34.03 -13.09 -12.40
C TYR A 4 33.35 -12.43 -11.19
N ASP A 5 33.95 -11.38 -10.64
CA ASP A 5 33.34 -10.57 -9.57
C ASP A 5 32.07 -9.86 -10.05
N ALA A 6 32.09 -9.27 -11.26
CA ALA A 6 30.91 -8.65 -11.86
C ALA A 6 29.78 -9.68 -12.06
N TRP A 7 30.10 -10.87 -12.59
CA TRP A 7 29.13 -11.96 -12.76
C TRP A 7 28.53 -12.41 -11.43
N LYS A 8 29.35 -12.58 -10.38
CA LYS A 8 28.85 -12.95 -9.05
C LYS A 8 27.94 -11.87 -8.44
N LYS A 9 28.28 -10.58 -8.61
CA LYS A 9 27.45 -9.45 -8.16
C LYS A 9 26.11 -9.40 -8.89
N GLU A 10 26.11 -9.69 -10.19
CA GLU A 10 24.88 -9.76 -10.98
C GLU A 10 23.97 -10.90 -10.50
N GLN A 11 24.52 -12.11 -10.31
CA GLN A 11 23.75 -13.25 -9.78
C GLN A 11 23.18 -12.99 -8.38
N MET A 12 23.98 -12.35 -7.52
CA MET A 12 23.56 -12.00 -6.16
C MET A 12 22.45 -10.95 -6.13
N LYS A 13 22.34 -10.10 -7.17
CA LYS A 13 21.25 -9.15 -7.38
C LYS A 13 20.02 -9.82 -8.01
N SER A 14 20.21 -10.60 -9.09
CA SER A 14 19.11 -11.15 -9.89
C SER A 14 18.29 -12.20 -9.13
N CYS A 15 18.93 -13.04 -8.32
CA CYS A 15 18.26 -14.07 -7.53
C CYS A 15 17.18 -13.50 -6.58
N PRO A 16 17.49 -12.55 -5.66
CA PRO A 16 16.49 -11.97 -4.78
C PRO A 16 15.48 -11.09 -5.52
N ASP A 17 15.88 -10.36 -6.56
CA ASP A 17 14.96 -9.52 -7.35
C ASP A 17 13.90 -10.39 -8.03
N ASN A 18 14.30 -11.51 -8.64
CA ASN A 18 13.38 -12.47 -9.24
C ASN A 18 12.50 -13.17 -8.20
N HIS A 19 13.09 -13.63 -7.09
CA HIS A 19 12.36 -14.27 -5.99
C HIS A 19 11.30 -13.36 -5.36
N ARG A 20 11.58 -12.04 -5.27
CA ARG A 20 10.66 -11.04 -4.71
C ARG A 20 9.73 -10.41 -5.75
N GLY A 21 9.90 -10.73 -7.04
CA GLY A 21 9.16 -10.09 -8.12
C GLY A 21 9.39 -8.57 -8.21
N ALA A 22 10.63 -8.12 -7.97
CA ALA A 22 11.00 -6.72 -8.09
C ALA A 22 10.75 -6.23 -9.52
N LYS A 23 10.05 -5.09 -9.64
CA LYS A 23 9.73 -4.46 -10.92
C LYS A 23 10.28 -3.04 -10.93
N GLU A 24 10.72 -2.62 -12.11
CA GLU A 24 11.11 -1.24 -12.31
C GLU A 24 9.90 -0.30 -12.15
N SER A 25 10.15 0.90 -11.65
CA SER A 25 9.10 1.91 -11.49
C SER A 25 8.79 2.58 -12.82
N CYS A 26 7.52 2.72 -13.17
CA CYS A 26 7.07 3.37 -14.41
C CYS A 26 7.14 4.91 -14.38
N ILE A 27 7.69 5.51 -13.31
CA ILE A 27 7.79 6.97 -13.14
C ILE A 27 8.80 7.54 -14.14
N LYS A 28 8.39 8.57 -14.87
CA LYS A 28 9.18 9.31 -15.85
C LYS A 28 9.31 10.78 -15.47
N PRO A 29 10.38 11.48 -15.92
CA PRO A 29 10.44 12.93 -15.81
C PRO A 29 9.24 13.55 -16.57
N GLY A 30 8.64 14.58 -15.98
CA GLY A 30 7.40 15.21 -16.45
C GLY A 30 6.11 14.63 -15.85
N ASP A 31 6.15 13.47 -15.19
CA ASP A 31 4.96 12.92 -14.54
C ASP A 31 4.56 13.76 -13.31
N THR A 32 3.25 13.93 -13.13
CA THR A 32 2.68 14.50 -11.89
C THR A 32 2.53 13.40 -10.85
N VAL A 33 3.11 13.61 -9.67
CA VAL A 33 3.16 12.64 -8.58
C VAL A 33 2.74 13.24 -7.24
N LEU A 34 2.14 12.43 -6.37
CA LEU A 34 1.91 12.76 -4.96
C LEU A 34 3.00 12.14 -4.09
N LEU A 35 3.49 12.90 -3.12
CA LEU A 35 4.48 12.43 -2.15
C LEU A 35 3.80 11.82 -0.93
N LYS A 36 4.24 10.64 -0.49
CA LYS A 36 3.78 10.00 0.75
C LYS A 36 4.17 10.84 1.96
N GLN A 37 3.23 11.04 2.88
CA GLN A 37 3.45 11.81 4.11
C GLN A 37 3.49 10.91 5.35
N PRO A 38 4.21 11.31 6.42
CA PRO A 38 4.15 10.61 7.70
C PRO A 38 2.71 10.59 8.21
N LYS A 39 2.34 9.47 8.86
CA LYS A 39 1.01 9.30 9.43
C LYS A 39 0.96 9.97 10.80
N GLU A 40 0.22 11.06 10.91
CA GLU A 40 0.04 11.77 12.18
C GLU A 40 -1.08 11.16 13.02
N ASN A 41 -2.19 10.77 12.39
CA ASN A 41 -3.34 10.20 13.09
C ASN A 41 -4.06 9.13 12.23
N LYS A 42 -5.15 8.55 12.72
CA LYS A 42 -5.90 7.52 11.98
C LYS A 42 -6.57 8.04 10.71
N PHE A 43 -6.94 9.33 10.68
CA PHE A 43 -7.67 9.98 9.60
C PHE A 43 -6.77 10.76 8.63
N SER A 44 -5.46 10.83 8.88
CA SER A 44 -4.52 11.57 8.04
C SER A 44 -4.41 10.89 6.68
N ALA A 45 -4.51 11.69 5.62
CA ALA A 45 -4.34 11.20 4.25
C ALA A 45 -2.93 10.60 4.08
N PRO A 46 -2.77 9.48 3.37
CA PRO A 46 -1.45 8.84 3.21
C PRO A 46 -0.48 9.64 2.33
N TYR A 47 -0.99 10.51 1.46
CA TYR A 47 -0.20 11.33 0.54
C TYR A 47 -0.50 12.80 0.75
N ASN A 48 0.52 13.63 0.55
CA ASN A 48 0.39 15.08 0.55
C ASN A 48 -0.56 15.50 -0.59
N PRO A 49 -1.55 16.37 -0.33
CA PRO A 49 -2.50 16.81 -1.36
C PRO A 49 -1.86 17.64 -2.48
N HIS A 50 -0.70 18.24 -2.24
CA HIS A 50 -0.02 19.07 -3.21
C HIS A 50 0.79 18.21 -4.18
N PRO A 51 0.48 18.26 -5.49
CA PRO A 51 1.20 17.49 -6.50
C PRO A 51 2.61 18.04 -6.73
N PHE A 52 3.51 17.16 -7.14
CA PHE A 52 4.87 17.46 -7.55
C PHE A 52 5.07 17.03 -9.00
N VAL A 53 5.90 17.75 -9.74
CA VAL A 53 6.34 17.37 -11.08
C VAL A 53 7.72 16.73 -10.99
N VAL A 54 7.89 15.55 -11.59
CA VAL A 54 9.19 14.86 -11.59
C VAL A 54 10.17 15.59 -12.51
N GLU A 55 11.31 16.01 -11.98
CA GLU A 55 12.38 16.64 -12.77
C GLU A 55 13.38 15.62 -13.32
N LYS A 56 13.82 14.69 -12.45
CA LYS A 56 14.85 13.70 -12.79
C LYS A 56 14.65 12.40 -12.02
N LYS A 57 15.12 11.31 -12.62
CA LYS A 57 15.13 9.97 -12.03
C LYS A 57 16.50 9.33 -12.23
N LYS A 58 17.07 8.81 -11.14
CA LYS A 58 18.33 8.05 -11.11
C LYS A 58 18.08 6.71 -10.43
N GLY A 59 17.88 5.66 -11.23
CA GLY A 59 17.50 4.34 -10.71
C GLY A 59 16.16 4.41 -9.95
N THR A 60 16.16 4.04 -8.68
CA THR A 60 14.98 4.14 -7.79
C THR A 60 14.82 5.51 -7.15
N MET A 61 15.80 6.41 -7.29
CA MET A 61 15.77 7.74 -6.71
C MET A 61 15.10 8.72 -7.66
N VAL A 62 14.11 9.46 -7.17
CA VAL A 62 13.30 10.41 -7.94
C VAL A 62 13.40 11.77 -7.27
N THR A 63 13.72 12.80 -8.06
CA THR A 63 13.65 14.20 -7.64
C THR A 63 12.43 14.84 -8.29
N ALA A 64 11.57 15.40 -7.46
CA ALA A 64 10.35 16.07 -7.89
C ALA A 64 10.26 17.45 -7.24
N LYS A 65 9.68 18.41 -7.96
CA LYS A 65 9.54 19.79 -7.55
C LYS A 65 8.07 20.18 -7.52
N ASN A 66 7.73 21.00 -6.54
CA ASN A 66 6.50 21.79 -6.51
C ASN A 66 6.90 23.25 -6.27
N ASP A 67 5.94 24.17 -6.34
CA ASP A 67 6.15 25.62 -6.20
C ASP A 67 6.94 26.00 -4.95
N SER A 68 6.75 25.28 -3.85
CA SER A 68 7.41 25.58 -2.58
C SER A 68 8.76 24.89 -2.39
N LYS A 69 8.97 23.67 -2.91
CA LYS A 69 10.13 22.85 -2.56
C LYS A 69 10.49 21.78 -3.58
N VAL A 70 11.77 21.40 -3.57
CA VAL A 70 12.32 20.26 -4.30
C VAL A 70 12.57 19.11 -3.32
N VAL A 71 12.12 17.91 -3.66
CA VAL A 71 12.26 16.71 -2.81
C VAL A 71 12.88 15.58 -3.60
N THR A 72 13.84 14.88 -2.99
CA THR A 72 14.46 13.68 -3.55
C THR A 72 14.19 12.47 -2.65
N ARG A 73 13.50 11.45 -3.18
CA ARG A 73 13.11 10.21 -2.45
C ARG A 73 13.06 8.99 -3.36
N ASN A 74 12.91 7.79 -2.79
CA ASN A 74 12.69 6.58 -3.57
C ASN A 74 11.34 6.64 -4.33
N SER A 75 11.27 6.08 -5.53
CA SER A 75 10.06 5.93 -6.35
C SER A 75 8.87 5.32 -5.60
N SER A 76 9.09 4.46 -4.60
CA SER A 76 8.02 3.89 -3.77
C SER A 76 7.30 4.89 -2.86
N GLN A 77 7.89 6.07 -2.65
CA GLN A 77 7.29 7.16 -1.88
C GLN A 77 6.38 8.06 -2.73
N PHE A 78 6.35 7.83 -4.05
CA PHE A 78 5.59 8.63 -4.99
C PHE A 78 4.42 7.82 -5.56
N LYS A 79 3.27 8.48 -5.73
CA LYS A 79 2.11 7.94 -6.45
C LYS A 79 1.86 8.77 -7.69
N VAL A 80 1.95 8.18 -8.88
CA VAL A 80 1.67 8.86 -10.15
C VAL A 80 0.19 9.17 -10.27
N ILE A 81 -0.13 10.40 -10.69
CA ILE A 81 -1.49 10.84 -10.99
C ILE A 81 -1.66 10.85 -12.50
N SER A 82 -2.48 9.95 -13.03
CA SER A 82 -2.88 10.02 -14.43
C SER A 82 -4.05 11.00 -14.56
N THR A 83 -3.89 12.05 -15.38
CA THR A 83 -4.98 12.99 -15.72
C THR A 83 -6.17 12.29 -16.38
N LYS A 84 -5.97 11.10 -16.95
CA LYS A 84 -7.01 10.28 -17.59
C LYS A 84 -8.07 9.75 -16.60
N SER A 85 -7.75 9.66 -15.31
CA SER A 85 -8.68 9.16 -14.28
C SER A 85 -9.47 10.25 -13.55
N ALA A 86 -9.35 11.52 -13.95
CA ALA A 86 -10.06 12.65 -13.33
C ALA A 86 -11.55 12.77 -13.71
N LYS A 87 -12.11 11.82 -14.47
CA LYS A 87 -13.57 11.72 -14.71
C LYS A 87 -14.23 10.83 -13.65
N HIS A 88 -14.06 11.15 -12.37
CA HIS A 88 -15.08 10.73 -11.42
C HIS A 88 -16.24 11.72 -11.59
N ASN A 89 -17.37 11.22 -12.09
CA ASN A 89 -18.61 11.98 -12.15
C ASN A 89 -19.01 12.31 -10.72
N ASP A 90 -18.90 13.56 -10.31
CA ASP A 90 -19.65 14.11 -9.19
C ASP A 90 -21.13 14.15 -9.63
N LYS A 91 -21.78 12.98 -9.68
CA LYS A 91 -23.23 12.95 -9.53
C LYS A 91 -23.48 13.13 -8.05
N GLU A 92 -23.72 14.39 -7.68
CA GLU A 92 -24.46 14.76 -6.48
C GLU A 92 -25.79 13.97 -6.51
N VAL A 93 -25.79 12.78 -5.89
CA VAL A 93 -27.02 12.06 -5.62
C VAL A 93 -27.47 12.54 -4.25
N GLU A 94 -28.33 13.56 -4.26
CA GLU A 94 -29.16 13.95 -3.12
C GLU A 94 -29.92 12.69 -2.63
N PRO A 95 -29.67 12.14 -1.42
CA PRO A 95 -30.42 10.98 -0.98
C PRO A 95 -31.76 11.46 -0.38
N LYS A 96 -32.79 11.60 -1.22
CA LYS A 96 -34.18 11.54 -0.75
C LYS A 96 -34.53 10.09 -0.46
N VAL A 97 -34.35 9.65 0.79
CA VAL A 97 -34.95 8.38 1.27
C VAL A 97 -35.74 8.68 2.54
N PRO A 98 -37.06 8.45 2.56
CA PRO A 98 -37.87 8.64 3.76
C PRO A 98 -37.50 7.59 4.82
N ARG A 99 -37.35 8.05 6.06
CA ARG A 99 -37.05 7.24 7.25
C ARG A 99 -38.22 6.28 7.53
N PRO A 100 -38.05 4.95 7.45
CA PRO A 100 -39.04 4.03 7.97
C PRO A 100 -38.84 3.89 9.48
N SER A 101 -39.90 4.18 10.22
CA SER A 101 -40.06 3.88 11.65
C SER A 101 -39.92 2.38 11.90
N ASN A 102 -39.13 2.06 12.92
CA ASN A 102 -38.80 0.72 13.40
C ASN A 102 -40.04 -0.05 13.89
N PRO A 103 -40.21 -1.33 13.51
CA PRO A 103 -40.68 -2.33 14.48
C PRO A 103 -39.63 -3.43 14.64
N GLN A 104 -39.40 -3.83 15.89
CA GLN A 104 -38.44 -4.84 16.29
C GLN A 104 -38.75 -6.21 15.70
N GLU A 105 -37.78 -6.87 15.06
CA GLU A 105 -37.79 -8.33 14.93
C GLU A 105 -36.36 -8.91 14.75
N GLN A 106 -35.89 -9.50 15.86
CA GLN A 106 -34.97 -10.64 16.00
C GLN A 106 -33.80 -10.79 15.01
N LYS A 107 -32.62 -10.29 15.40
CA LYS A 107 -31.34 -10.69 14.81
C LYS A 107 -31.02 -12.15 15.16
N THR A 108 -31.24 -13.08 14.23
CA THR A 108 -30.44 -14.31 14.23
C THR A 108 -28.99 -13.91 13.93
N LEU A 109 -28.08 -14.06 14.89
CA LEU A 109 -26.65 -13.86 14.69
C LEU A 109 -26.15 -14.92 13.69
N GLN A 110 -26.12 -14.58 12.40
CA GLN A 110 -25.40 -15.39 11.41
C GLN A 110 -23.92 -15.36 11.77
N GLN A 111 -23.46 -16.38 12.48
CA GLN A 111 -22.06 -16.48 12.91
C GLN A 111 -21.17 -16.64 11.68
N ARG A 112 -20.15 -15.79 11.56
CA ARG A 112 -19.11 -15.94 10.53
C ARG A 112 -18.47 -17.33 10.68
N PRO A 113 -18.16 -18.03 9.58
CA PRO A 113 -17.54 -19.35 9.65
C PRO A 113 -16.24 -19.27 10.45
N LYS A 114 -16.17 -20.02 11.56
CA LYS A 114 -14.96 -20.09 12.38
C LYS A 114 -13.92 -20.91 11.62
N ARG A 115 -12.74 -20.32 11.40
CA ARG A 115 -11.58 -21.04 10.86
C ARG A 115 -11.17 -22.10 11.89
N ASN A 116 -11.09 -23.37 11.49
CA ASN A 116 -10.53 -24.41 12.34
C ASN A 116 -9.04 -24.13 12.55
N VAL A 117 -8.66 -23.75 13.77
CA VAL A 117 -7.27 -23.54 14.16
C VAL A 117 -6.75 -24.86 14.74
N ARG A 118 -5.77 -25.49 14.08
CA ARG A 118 -5.06 -26.63 14.65
C ARG A 118 -4.09 -26.12 15.71
N GLN A 119 -3.99 -26.84 16.83
CA GLN A 119 -3.01 -26.51 17.86
C GLN A 119 -1.59 -26.67 17.30
N PRO A 120 -0.64 -25.78 17.67
CA PRO A 120 0.76 -25.91 17.27
C PRO A 120 1.33 -27.26 17.73
N ALA A 121 2.10 -27.93 16.87
CA ALA A 121 2.64 -29.27 17.14
C ALA A 121 3.47 -29.34 18.45
N ARG A 122 4.14 -28.26 18.82
CA ARG A 122 4.95 -28.17 20.06
C ARG A 122 4.14 -28.29 21.36
N PHE A 123 2.82 -28.19 21.30
CA PHE A 123 1.93 -28.31 22.46
C PHE A 123 1.16 -29.63 22.50
N ALA A 124 1.54 -30.61 21.65
CA ALA A 124 0.87 -31.91 21.61
C ALA A 124 0.96 -32.67 22.95
N ASP A 125 2.05 -32.47 23.69
CA ASP A 125 2.34 -33.24 24.92
C ASP A 125 1.89 -32.51 26.20
N TYR A 126 1.16 -31.40 26.07
CA TYR A 126 0.74 -30.61 27.24
C TYR A 126 -0.47 -31.25 27.93
N VAL A 127 -0.26 -31.76 29.15
CA VAL A 127 -1.32 -32.29 30.01
C VAL A 127 -1.85 -31.15 30.89
N ASN A 128 -3.11 -30.75 30.67
CA ASN A 128 -3.80 -29.82 31.55
C ASN A 128 -4.16 -30.56 32.86
N TYR A 129 -3.44 -30.29 33.94
CA TYR A 129 -3.85 -30.74 35.27
C TYR A 129 -4.95 -29.79 35.77
N GLU A 130 -6.18 -30.30 35.89
CA GLU A 130 -7.23 -29.60 36.64
C GLU A 130 -6.97 -29.76 38.14
N PRO A 131 -6.96 -28.67 38.93
CA PRO A 131 -6.82 -28.76 40.38
C PRO A 131 -8.09 -29.36 41.01
N MET A 132 -7.90 -30.27 41.97
CA MET A 132 -8.95 -30.87 42.82
C MET A 132 -9.58 -29.84 43.77
#